data_AF-A0A844QBR3-F1
#
_entry.id   AF-A0A844QBR3-F1
#
_cell.length_a   1.000
_cell.length_b   1.000
_cell.length_c   1.000
_cell.angle_alpha   90.00
_cell.angle_beta   90.00
_cell.angle_gamma   90.00
#
_symmetry.space_group_name_H-M   'P 1'
#
loop_
_entity.id
_entity.type
_entity.pdbx_description
1 polymer ?
#
loop_
_entity_poly.entity_id
_entity_poly.type
_entity_poly.pdbx_seq_one_letter_code
_entity_poly.pdbx_strand_id
1 'polypeptide(L)'
;MSLEEVAAAIRECNDAYGLTLSARNPANFMKDLLRGANASKNWPVSVAAKRYTGVQRTGAGECFEFVPFHVGQSEPFPDYFKVRLDSETYPVQSISIPLVTKTLGRSDENWLIQTAVNLRVVETHFAIAPAFPLLELTHLQMGIKLRSTEIDALFLGKTGSEQDPESVLITCEAKQAKDPLISSQIINQVQAAFAEADVETVVPIGLRTVKGVGFYLTEFEAIKRADASKLEELTLASDAIYKLHPPVKGI
;
A
#
# COMPACT_ATOMS: atom_id res chain seq x y z
N MET A 1 -1.05 -21.94 -7.86
CA MET A 1 -0.19 -22.65 -6.88
C MET A 1 -0.91 -22.64 -5.54
N SER A 2 -1.08 -23.81 -4.93
CA SER A 2 -1.72 -23.97 -3.62
C SER A 2 -0.73 -23.76 -2.47
N LEU A 3 -1.26 -23.51 -1.28
CA LEU A 3 -0.48 -23.43 -0.03
C LEU A 3 0.30 -24.72 0.23
N GLU A 4 -0.30 -25.88 -0.09
CA GLU A 4 0.31 -27.19 0.10
C GLU A 4 1.48 -27.42 -0.87
N GLU A 5 1.29 -27.08 -2.15
CA GLU A 5 2.34 -27.17 -3.17
C GLU A 5 3.54 -26.31 -2.80
N VAL A 6 3.31 -25.07 -2.35
CA VAL A 6 4.39 -24.18 -1.90
C VAL A 6 5.08 -24.73 -0.66
N ALA A 7 4.34 -25.24 0.32
CA ALA A 7 4.93 -25.84 1.51
C ALA A 7 5.76 -27.10 1.19
N ALA A 8 5.32 -27.92 0.22
CA ALA A 8 6.07 -29.07 -0.26
C ALA A 8 7.36 -28.65 -0.95
N ALA A 9 7.30 -27.66 -1.85
CA ALA A 9 8.47 -27.13 -2.55
C ALA A 9 9.50 -26.52 -1.57
N ILE A 10 9.05 -25.83 -0.51
CA ILE A 10 9.96 -25.32 0.54
C ILE A 10 10.70 -26.47 1.23
N ARG A 11 10.01 -27.57 1.56
CA ARG A 11 10.64 -28.74 2.21
C ARG A 11 11.65 -29.41 1.28
N GLU A 12 11.30 -29.62 0.02
CA GLU A 12 12.20 -30.18 -0.99
C GLU A 12 13.46 -29.32 -1.16
N CYS A 13 13.33 -28.00 -1.23
CA CYS A 13 14.47 -27.09 -1.29
C CYS A 13 15.33 -27.14 -0.02
N ASN A 14 14.73 -27.24 1.17
CA ASN A 14 15.49 -27.39 2.41
C ASN A 14 16.33 -28.68 2.40
N ASP A 15 15.76 -29.78 1.95
CA ASP A 15 16.44 -31.08 1.88
C ASP A 15 17.55 -31.08 0.82
N ALA A 16 17.28 -30.53 -0.37
CA ALA A 16 18.22 -30.52 -1.50
C ALA A 16 19.40 -29.55 -1.31
N TYR A 17 19.16 -28.41 -0.66
CA TYR A 17 20.13 -27.32 -0.56
C TYR A 17 20.62 -27.06 0.88
N GLY A 18 20.19 -27.85 1.87
CA GLY A 18 20.57 -27.67 3.28
C GLY A 18 20.05 -26.36 3.88
N LEU A 19 18.89 -25.89 3.43
CA LEU A 19 18.28 -24.63 3.89
C LEU A 19 17.36 -24.86 5.09
N THR A 20 16.99 -23.77 5.77
CA THR A 20 16.14 -23.78 6.97
C THR A 20 14.91 -22.88 6.83
N LEU A 21 14.36 -22.80 5.61
CA LEU A 21 13.17 -22.00 5.32
C LEU A 21 11.93 -22.59 6.00
N SER A 22 11.03 -21.73 6.49
CA SER A 22 9.81 -22.18 7.17
C SER A 22 8.71 -22.54 6.19
N ALA A 23 8.28 -23.81 6.19
CA ALA A 23 7.11 -24.27 5.45
C ALA A 23 5.78 -24.09 6.22
N ARG A 24 5.81 -23.45 7.41
CA ARG A 24 4.63 -23.37 8.31
C ARG A 24 3.61 -22.31 7.89
N ASN A 25 4.01 -21.29 7.14
CA ASN A 25 3.12 -20.22 6.69
C ASN A 25 3.35 -19.89 5.20
N PRO A 26 2.99 -20.82 4.29
CA PRO A 26 3.14 -20.61 2.85
C PRO A 26 2.32 -19.41 2.32
N ALA A 27 1.30 -18.95 3.06
CA ALA A 27 0.51 -17.77 2.68
C ALA A 27 1.35 -16.48 2.63
N ASN A 28 2.48 -16.43 3.34
CA ASN A 28 3.39 -15.29 3.31
C ASN A 28 4.37 -15.33 2.12
N PHE A 29 4.41 -16.41 1.33
CA PHE A 29 5.45 -16.61 0.31
C PHE A 29 5.60 -15.42 -0.64
N MET A 30 4.50 -14.96 -1.26
CA MET A 30 4.55 -13.80 -2.16
C MET A 30 4.93 -12.52 -1.43
N LYS A 31 4.42 -12.31 -0.22
CA LYS A 31 4.77 -11.14 0.60
C LYS A 31 6.28 -11.09 0.89
N ASP A 32 6.87 -12.23 1.23
CA ASP A 32 8.30 -12.33 1.54
C ASP A 32 9.16 -12.17 0.27
N LEU A 33 8.72 -12.73 -0.85
CA LEU A 33 9.38 -12.58 -2.16
C LEU A 33 9.40 -11.13 -2.66
N LEU A 34 8.28 -10.43 -2.49
CA LEU A 34 8.07 -9.05 -2.94
C LEU A 34 8.70 -8.00 -2.00
N ARG A 35 9.31 -8.43 -0.89
CA ARG A 35 9.87 -7.51 0.10
C ARG A 35 11.15 -6.84 -0.42
N GLY A 36 11.23 -5.53 -0.24
CA GLY A 36 12.39 -4.73 -0.63
C GLY A 36 12.54 -4.49 -2.14
N ALA A 37 13.48 -3.62 -2.50
CA ALA A 37 13.75 -3.18 -3.88
C ALA A 37 14.33 -4.26 -4.83
N ASN A 38 14.52 -5.50 -4.37
CA ASN A 38 15.11 -6.58 -5.17
C ASN A 38 14.08 -7.65 -5.57
N ALA A 39 12.78 -7.44 -5.38
CA ALA A 39 11.72 -8.39 -5.71
C ALA A 39 11.89 -9.00 -7.12
N SER A 40 12.06 -8.16 -8.15
CA SER A 40 12.30 -8.61 -9.53
C SER A 40 13.54 -9.51 -9.69
N LYS A 41 14.60 -9.29 -8.91
CA LYS A 41 15.83 -10.10 -8.95
C LYS A 41 15.67 -11.46 -8.27
N ASN A 42 14.76 -11.55 -7.30
CA ASN A 42 14.44 -12.80 -6.62
C ASN A 42 13.54 -13.71 -7.46
N TRP A 43 12.94 -13.19 -8.54
CA TRP A 43 12.11 -13.98 -9.44
C TRP A 43 12.96 -14.84 -10.38
N PRO A 44 12.57 -16.11 -10.66
CA PRO A 44 13.35 -16.97 -11.54
C PRO A 44 13.51 -16.37 -12.95
N VAL A 45 14.75 -16.25 -13.41
CA VAL A 45 15.09 -15.70 -14.75
C VAL A 45 14.38 -16.47 -15.86
N SER A 46 14.24 -17.79 -15.73
CA SER A 46 13.56 -18.64 -16.71
C SER A 46 12.05 -18.35 -16.81
N VAL A 47 11.42 -17.89 -15.72
CA VAL A 47 10.00 -17.49 -15.69
C VAL A 47 9.84 -16.08 -16.25
N ALA A 48 10.72 -15.15 -15.83
CA ALA A 48 10.76 -13.79 -16.37
C ALA A 48 10.99 -13.77 -17.89
N ALA A 49 11.87 -14.63 -18.41
CA ALA A 49 12.13 -14.78 -19.84
C ALA A 49 10.90 -15.23 -20.64
N LYS A 50 9.96 -15.95 -19.99
CA LYS A 50 8.66 -16.32 -20.56
C LYS A 50 7.59 -15.22 -20.41
N ARG A 51 7.97 -14.04 -19.89
CA ARG A 51 7.08 -12.91 -19.59
C ARG A 51 5.95 -13.26 -18.62
N TYR A 52 6.26 -14.03 -17.57
CA TYR A 52 5.34 -14.28 -16.46
C TYR A 52 5.84 -13.65 -15.17
N THR A 53 4.92 -13.05 -14.44
CA THR A 53 5.09 -12.56 -13.06
C THR A 53 4.18 -13.34 -12.11
N GLY A 54 4.17 -13.00 -10.83
CA GLY A 54 3.35 -13.63 -9.79
C GLY A 54 2.36 -12.65 -9.16
N VAL A 55 1.14 -13.11 -8.89
CA VAL A 55 0.18 -12.37 -8.06
C VAL A 55 -0.24 -13.23 -6.88
N GLN A 56 -0.31 -12.62 -5.70
CA GLN A 56 -0.81 -13.32 -4.50
C GLN A 56 -2.29 -13.63 -4.68
N ARG A 57 -2.67 -14.85 -4.34
CA ARG A 57 -4.07 -15.29 -4.29
C ARG A 57 -4.43 -15.63 -2.85
N THR A 58 -5.67 -15.36 -2.47
CA THR A 58 -6.18 -15.60 -1.11
C THR A 58 -7.49 -16.38 -1.19
N GLY A 59 -7.71 -17.25 -0.20
CA GLY A 59 -8.88 -18.13 -0.18
C GLY A 59 -8.66 -19.46 -0.91
N ALA A 60 -9.59 -20.41 -0.71
CA ALA A 60 -9.63 -21.72 -1.37
C ALA A 60 -8.33 -22.56 -1.36
N GLY A 61 -7.41 -22.31 -0.41
CA GLY A 61 -6.12 -23.01 -0.36
C GLY A 61 -5.10 -22.51 -1.37
N GLU A 62 -5.36 -21.39 -2.04
CA GLU A 62 -4.44 -20.77 -3.00
C GLU A 62 -3.34 -19.97 -2.29
N CYS A 63 -2.17 -19.91 -2.93
CA CYS A 63 -1.02 -19.12 -2.48
C CYS A 63 -0.72 -17.98 -3.47
N PHE A 64 -0.49 -18.34 -4.73
CA PHE A 64 -0.21 -17.38 -5.80
C PHE A 64 -0.49 -17.98 -7.17
N GLU A 65 -0.55 -17.11 -8.17
CA GLU A 65 -0.75 -17.45 -9.56
C GLU A 65 0.32 -16.78 -10.43
N PHE A 66 0.74 -17.47 -11.50
CA PHE A 66 1.55 -16.88 -12.55
C PHE A 66 0.65 -16.12 -13.51
N VAL A 67 0.90 -14.83 -13.70
CA VAL A 67 0.16 -13.99 -14.65
C VAL A 67 1.11 -13.45 -15.72
N PRO A 68 0.65 -13.27 -16.97
CA PRO A 68 1.48 -12.68 -18.01
C PRO A 68 1.86 -11.23 -17.63
N PHE A 69 3.00 -10.77 -18.14
CA PHE A 69 3.38 -9.37 -18.06
C PHE A 69 2.33 -8.49 -18.75
N HIS A 70 2.05 -7.34 -18.14
CA HIS A 70 1.27 -6.29 -18.80
C HIS A 70 1.99 -5.76 -20.04
N VAL A 71 1.24 -5.10 -20.93
CA VAL A 71 1.80 -4.44 -22.11
C VAL A 71 2.81 -3.38 -21.65
N GLY A 72 4.04 -3.43 -22.17
CA GLY A 72 5.11 -2.49 -21.79
C GLY A 72 5.88 -2.85 -20.52
N GLN A 73 5.44 -3.84 -19.74
CA GLN A 73 6.19 -4.30 -18.55
C GLN A 73 7.51 -4.98 -18.96
N SER A 74 8.60 -4.55 -18.33
CA SER A 74 9.97 -5.00 -18.61
C SER A 74 10.57 -5.89 -17.52
N GLU A 75 10.01 -5.86 -16.31
CA GLU A 75 10.47 -6.63 -15.16
C GLU A 75 9.30 -7.33 -14.44
N PRO A 76 9.52 -8.41 -13.67
CA PRO A 76 8.43 -9.14 -13.01
C PRO A 76 7.62 -8.29 -12.03
N PHE A 77 8.28 -7.51 -11.18
CA PHE A 77 7.64 -6.78 -10.09
C PHE A 77 8.07 -5.30 -10.11
N PRO A 78 7.59 -4.52 -11.09
CA PRO A 78 7.94 -3.11 -11.20
C PRO A 78 7.38 -2.29 -10.04
N ASP A 79 8.21 -1.38 -9.49
CA ASP A 79 7.77 -0.36 -8.53
C ASP A 79 7.14 0.81 -9.31
N TYR A 80 5.88 0.63 -9.73
CA TYR A 80 5.13 1.63 -10.50
C TYR A 80 4.94 2.95 -9.73
N PHE A 81 4.97 2.90 -8.39
CA PHE A 81 4.71 4.04 -7.50
C PHE A 81 5.93 4.37 -6.63
N LYS A 82 7.12 4.32 -7.25
CA LYS A 82 8.37 4.76 -6.63
C LYS A 82 8.26 6.23 -6.20
N VAL A 83 8.95 6.57 -5.11
CA VAL A 83 9.07 7.97 -4.66
C VAL A 83 9.64 8.83 -5.77
N ARG A 84 8.85 9.81 -6.23
CA ARG A 84 9.29 10.86 -7.16
C ARG A 84 9.99 11.96 -6.37
N LEU A 85 11.33 12.02 -6.46
CA LEU A 85 12.14 12.99 -5.69
C LEU A 85 11.94 14.44 -6.16
N ASP A 86 11.33 14.62 -7.32
CA ASP A 86 10.94 15.88 -7.92
C ASP A 86 9.49 16.29 -7.59
N SER A 87 8.74 15.48 -6.82
CA SER A 87 7.42 15.87 -6.33
C SER A 87 7.48 17.10 -5.44
N GLU A 88 6.38 17.87 -5.46
CA GLU A 88 6.20 19.03 -4.58
C GLU A 88 6.42 18.65 -3.12
N THR A 89 7.09 19.53 -2.39
CA THR A 89 7.48 19.28 -0.99
C THR A 89 6.85 20.30 -0.06
N TYR A 90 6.07 19.83 0.89
CA TYR A 90 5.40 20.65 1.89
C TYR A 90 5.98 20.40 3.29
N PRO A 91 6.37 21.46 4.03
CA PRO A 91 6.84 21.29 5.39
C PRO A 91 5.67 20.95 6.33
N VAL A 92 5.87 19.96 7.19
CA VAL A 92 4.94 19.57 8.24
C VAL A 92 5.63 19.70 9.59
N GLN A 93 5.00 20.46 10.49
CA GLN A 93 5.49 20.57 11.86
C GLN A 93 5.42 19.20 12.55
N SER A 94 6.47 18.81 13.24
CA SER A 94 6.47 17.62 14.09
C SER A 94 6.70 17.96 15.57
N ILE A 95 6.76 19.25 15.91
CA ILE A 95 7.00 19.73 17.28
C ILE A 95 5.89 19.28 18.24
N SER A 96 4.70 19.04 17.71
CA SER A 96 3.54 18.49 18.44
C SER A 96 3.72 17.02 18.88
N ILE A 97 4.65 16.28 18.29
CA ILE A 97 4.94 14.90 18.73
C ILE A 97 5.84 14.95 19.97
N PRO A 98 5.44 14.34 21.10
CA PRO A 98 6.27 14.30 22.30
C PRO A 98 7.64 13.68 22.04
N LEU A 99 8.68 14.24 22.66
CA LEU A 99 10.06 13.74 22.49
C LEU A 99 10.18 12.25 22.87
N VAL A 100 9.47 11.80 23.91
CA VAL A 100 9.43 10.38 24.31
C VAL A 100 8.89 9.47 23.21
N THR A 101 7.94 9.97 22.41
CA THR A 101 7.38 9.23 21.28
C THR A 101 8.40 9.17 20.13
N LYS A 102 9.15 10.26 19.91
CA LYS A 102 10.25 10.29 18.93
C LYS A 102 11.43 9.39 19.30
N THR A 103 11.73 9.19 20.59
CA THR A 103 12.87 8.35 21.01
C THR A 103 12.64 6.86 20.76
N LEU A 104 11.37 6.40 20.84
CA LEU A 104 10.99 5.02 20.51
C LEU A 104 11.36 4.64 19.07
N GLY A 105 11.17 5.57 18.12
CA GLY A 105 11.73 5.49 16.77
C GLY A 105 11.50 4.15 16.08
N ARG A 106 10.24 3.74 15.96
CA ARG A 106 9.85 2.45 15.37
C ARG A 106 9.88 2.53 13.85
N SER A 107 10.12 1.41 13.18
CA SER A 107 10.15 1.32 11.71
C SER A 107 9.15 0.27 11.22
N ASP A 108 7.95 0.28 11.79
CA ASP A 108 6.82 -0.54 11.37
C ASP A 108 5.72 0.33 10.74
N GLU A 109 4.83 -0.27 9.96
CA GLU A 109 3.75 0.44 9.26
C GLU A 109 2.77 1.13 10.23
N ASN A 110 2.50 0.53 11.40
CA ASN A 110 1.62 1.13 12.41
C ASN A 110 2.17 2.46 12.94
N TRP A 111 3.47 2.54 13.21
CA TRP A 111 4.12 3.78 13.62
C TRP A 111 4.01 4.88 12.54
N LEU A 112 4.17 4.49 11.27
CA LEU A 112 4.07 5.40 10.14
C LEU A 112 2.69 6.06 10.10
N ILE A 113 1.64 5.24 10.15
CA ILE A 113 0.25 5.69 10.07
C ILE A 113 -0.11 6.54 11.29
N GLN A 114 0.22 6.09 12.51
CA GLN A 114 -0.05 6.86 13.74
C GLN A 114 0.58 8.25 13.67
N THR A 115 1.81 8.33 13.16
CA THR A 115 2.50 9.61 13.03
C THR A 115 1.84 10.49 11.97
N ALA A 116 1.48 9.92 10.82
CA ALA A 116 0.78 10.66 9.76
C ALA A 116 -0.58 11.20 10.21
N VAL A 117 -1.36 10.39 10.94
CA VAL A 117 -2.66 10.79 11.49
C VAL A 117 -2.50 11.90 12.54
N ASN A 118 -1.57 11.74 13.50
CA ASN A 118 -1.32 12.77 14.52
C ASN A 118 -0.87 14.10 13.93
N LEU A 119 -0.16 14.06 12.80
CA LEU A 119 0.31 15.24 12.10
C LEU A 119 -0.64 15.73 11.00
N ARG A 120 -1.81 15.10 10.85
CA ARG A 120 -2.82 15.45 9.83
C ARG A 120 -2.26 15.47 8.41
N VAL A 121 -1.35 14.55 8.09
CA VAL A 121 -0.65 14.53 6.78
C VAL A 121 -1.62 14.28 5.64
N VAL A 122 -2.55 13.35 5.81
CA VAL A 122 -3.54 13.01 4.78
C VAL A 122 -4.52 14.16 4.59
N GLU A 123 -5.03 14.73 5.68
CA GLU A 123 -5.91 15.90 5.64
C GLU A 123 -5.20 17.11 4.99
N THR A 124 -3.92 17.32 5.30
CA THR A 124 -3.10 18.37 4.68
C THR A 124 -3.01 18.15 3.17
N HIS A 125 -2.78 16.90 2.73
CA HIS A 125 -2.73 16.57 1.31
C HIS A 125 -4.01 16.94 0.57
N PHE A 126 -5.16 16.48 1.07
CA PHE A 126 -6.44 16.81 0.46
C PHE A 126 -6.80 18.30 0.55
N ALA A 127 -6.13 19.08 1.39
CA ALA A 127 -6.32 20.53 1.47
C ALA A 127 -5.45 21.32 0.47
N ILE A 128 -4.22 20.85 0.17
CA ILE A 128 -3.24 21.67 -0.57
C ILE A 128 -2.78 21.08 -1.91
N ALA A 129 -2.89 19.77 -2.08
CA ALA A 129 -2.52 19.07 -3.31
C ALA A 129 -3.54 17.98 -3.74
N PRO A 130 -4.88 18.17 -3.54
CA PRO A 130 -5.84 17.15 -3.93
C PRO A 130 -5.93 17.00 -5.45
N ALA A 131 -6.02 15.76 -5.93
CA ALA A 131 -6.64 15.49 -7.22
C ALA A 131 -8.18 15.36 -7.08
N PHE A 132 -8.65 14.80 -5.97
CA PHE A 132 -10.05 14.63 -5.63
C PHE A 132 -10.47 15.61 -4.54
N PRO A 133 -11.39 16.54 -4.83
CA PRO A 133 -11.79 17.57 -3.86
C PRO A 133 -12.63 16.97 -2.72
N LEU A 134 -12.27 17.34 -1.49
CA LEU A 134 -13.01 17.00 -0.27
C LEU A 134 -13.42 18.28 0.48
N LEU A 135 -14.58 18.23 1.11
CA LEU A 135 -15.08 19.24 2.05
C LEU A 135 -14.58 18.97 3.47
N GLU A 136 -14.48 17.69 3.83
CA GLU A 136 -14.09 17.21 5.16
C GLU A 136 -13.33 15.89 5.01
N LEU A 137 -12.41 15.61 5.93
CA LEU A 137 -11.77 14.30 6.06
C LEU A 137 -11.51 13.96 7.53
N THR A 138 -11.94 12.76 7.94
CA THR A 138 -11.74 12.24 9.29
C THR A 138 -11.17 10.82 9.25
N HIS A 139 -10.08 10.58 9.99
CA HIS A 139 -9.55 9.23 10.21
C HIS A 139 -10.53 8.39 11.04
N LEU A 140 -10.91 7.21 10.54
CA LEU A 140 -11.80 6.29 11.24
C LEU A 140 -11.01 5.30 12.09
N GLN A 141 -10.18 4.48 11.45
CA GLN A 141 -9.56 3.33 12.07
C GLN A 141 -8.30 2.87 11.32
N MET A 142 -7.37 2.28 12.06
CA MET A 142 -6.19 1.60 11.55
C MET A 142 -6.33 0.07 11.60
N GLY A 143 -5.61 -0.64 10.71
CA GLY A 143 -5.46 -2.09 10.75
C GLY A 143 -6.78 -2.85 10.62
N ILE A 144 -7.62 -2.45 9.65
CA ILE A 144 -8.91 -3.08 9.41
C ILE A 144 -8.67 -4.41 8.70
N LYS A 145 -8.98 -5.50 9.40
CA LYS A 145 -8.89 -6.85 8.85
C LYS A 145 -10.22 -7.23 8.23
N LEU A 146 -10.23 -7.33 6.90
CA LEU A 146 -11.34 -7.87 6.13
C LEU A 146 -11.04 -9.32 5.76
N ARG A 147 -12.07 -10.04 5.28
CA ARG A 147 -11.98 -11.48 5.04
C ARG A 147 -10.85 -11.88 4.08
N SER A 148 -10.55 -11.04 3.10
CA SER A 148 -9.58 -11.30 2.02
C SER A 148 -8.45 -10.29 1.91
N THR A 149 -8.50 -9.19 2.67
CA THR A 149 -7.50 -8.11 2.61
C THR A 149 -7.41 -7.37 3.94
N GLU A 150 -6.31 -6.68 4.16
CA GLU A 150 -6.11 -5.75 5.28
C GLU A 150 -6.06 -4.34 4.70
N ILE A 151 -6.72 -3.38 5.34
CA ILE A 151 -6.59 -1.94 5.05
C ILE A 151 -5.80 -1.33 6.20
N ASP A 152 -4.63 -0.77 5.89
CA ASP A 152 -3.72 -0.22 6.90
C ASP A 152 -4.35 0.97 7.64
N ALA A 153 -5.02 1.87 6.92
CA ALA A 153 -5.87 2.90 7.51
C ALA A 153 -7.06 3.28 6.62
N LEU A 154 -8.18 3.66 7.25
CA LEU A 154 -9.39 4.11 6.57
C LEU A 154 -9.82 5.46 7.10
N PHE A 155 -10.20 6.34 6.18
CA PHE A 155 -10.75 7.66 6.47
C PHE A 155 -12.12 7.80 5.81
N LEU A 156 -12.97 8.63 6.42
CA LEU A 156 -14.24 9.05 5.86
C LEU A 156 -14.12 10.52 5.46
N GLY A 157 -14.35 10.79 4.19
CA GLY A 157 -14.44 12.14 3.66
C GLY A 157 -15.87 12.53 3.31
N LYS A 158 -16.07 13.83 3.12
CA LYS A 158 -17.25 14.42 2.51
C LYS A 158 -16.85 15.12 1.22
N THR A 159 -17.66 14.99 0.16
CA THR A 159 -17.44 15.66 -1.13
C THR A 159 -18.77 16.22 -1.66
N GLY A 160 -18.76 16.85 -2.84
CA GLY A 160 -19.93 17.50 -3.42
C GLY A 160 -20.15 18.91 -2.86
N SER A 161 -21.39 19.23 -2.47
CA SER A 161 -21.73 20.55 -1.94
C SER A 161 -21.84 20.56 -0.42
N GLU A 162 -21.61 21.70 0.22
CA GLU A 162 -21.79 21.83 1.68
C GLU A 162 -23.25 21.60 2.12
N GLN A 163 -24.21 21.85 1.23
CA GLN A 163 -25.64 21.69 1.50
C GLN A 163 -26.12 20.24 1.34
N ASP A 164 -25.43 19.46 0.51
CA ASP A 164 -25.72 18.05 0.24
C ASP A 164 -24.39 17.28 0.07
N PRO A 165 -23.73 16.95 1.19
CA PRO A 165 -22.41 16.33 1.16
C PRO A 165 -22.51 14.81 0.98
N GLU A 166 -21.83 14.29 -0.03
CA GLU A 166 -21.72 12.87 -0.29
C GLU A 166 -20.59 12.23 0.54
N SER A 167 -20.82 11.03 1.07
CA SER A 167 -19.79 10.26 1.76
C SER A 167 -18.83 9.60 0.77
N VAL A 168 -17.54 9.70 1.05
CA VAL A 168 -16.47 9.03 0.29
C VAL A 168 -15.52 8.34 1.27
N LEU A 169 -15.07 7.13 0.95
CA LEU A 169 -14.04 6.46 1.73
C LEU A 169 -12.66 6.69 1.13
N ILE A 170 -11.66 6.85 1.99
CA ILE A 170 -10.26 6.93 1.57
C ILE A 170 -9.53 5.73 2.19
N THR A 171 -9.06 4.82 1.35
CA THR A 171 -8.28 3.65 1.78
C THR A 171 -6.79 3.97 1.69
N CYS A 172 -6.03 3.67 2.74
CA CYS A 172 -4.61 3.95 2.81
C CYS A 172 -3.81 2.65 2.93
N GLU A 173 -2.85 2.46 2.02
CA GLU A 173 -1.81 1.44 2.10
C GLU A 173 -0.50 2.10 2.54
N ALA A 174 0.11 1.61 3.60
CA ALA A 174 1.29 2.23 4.21
C ALA A 174 2.53 1.34 4.04
N LYS A 175 3.65 1.92 3.60
CA LYS A 175 4.90 1.18 3.38
C LYS A 175 6.12 1.93 3.91
N GLN A 176 7.05 1.16 4.48
CA GLN A 176 8.37 1.67 4.82
C GLN A 176 9.21 1.96 3.57
N ALA A 177 10.26 2.78 3.70
CA ALA A 177 11.01 3.32 2.56
C ALA A 177 11.52 2.28 1.55
N LYS A 178 11.85 1.07 2.02
CA LYS A 178 12.40 -0.02 1.20
C LYS A 178 11.33 -0.83 0.48
N ASP A 179 10.09 -0.80 0.97
CA ASP A 179 9.02 -1.66 0.49
C ASP A 179 8.14 -0.89 -0.52
N PRO A 180 7.85 -1.47 -1.69
CA PRO A 180 7.02 -0.83 -2.69
C PRO A 180 5.53 -0.87 -2.30
N LEU A 181 4.76 0.07 -2.82
CA LEU A 181 3.30 0.00 -2.81
C LEU A 181 2.87 -1.05 -3.84
N ILE A 182 2.09 -2.04 -3.42
CA ILE A 182 1.68 -3.15 -4.28
C ILE A 182 0.29 -2.85 -4.85
N SER A 183 0.19 -2.61 -6.16
CA SER A 183 -1.07 -2.21 -6.81
C SER A 183 -2.23 -3.16 -6.51
N SER A 184 -1.98 -4.47 -6.55
CA SER A 184 -3.01 -5.47 -6.27
C SER A 184 -3.53 -5.42 -4.83
N GLN A 185 -2.70 -5.01 -3.87
CA GLN A 185 -3.16 -4.82 -2.48
C GLN A 185 -4.14 -3.65 -2.39
N ILE A 186 -3.78 -2.51 -2.98
CA ILE A 186 -4.63 -1.31 -3.00
C ILE A 186 -5.94 -1.57 -3.75
N ILE A 187 -5.91 -2.26 -4.90
CA ILE A 187 -7.12 -2.64 -5.65
C ILE A 187 -8.03 -3.53 -4.80
N ASN A 188 -7.49 -4.55 -4.14
CA ASN A 188 -8.26 -5.43 -3.27
C ASN A 188 -8.88 -4.67 -2.09
N GLN A 189 -8.17 -3.69 -1.53
CA GLN A 189 -8.70 -2.81 -0.46
C GLN A 189 -9.88 -1.97 -0.94
N VAL A 190 -9.80 -1.39 -2.13
CA VAL A 190 -10.90 -0.62 -2.75
C VAL A 190 -12.14 -1.50 -2.92
N GLN A 191 -11.97 -2.69 -3.51
CA GLN A 191 -13.06 -3.63 -3.72
C GLN A 191 -13.69 -4.08 -2.39
N ALA A 192 -12.87 -4.33 -1.37
CA ALA A 192 -13.35 -4.72 -0.05
C ALA A 192 -14.05 -3.56 0.67
N ALA A 193 -13.57 -2.32 0.53
CA ALA A 193 -14.24 -1.14 1.08
C ALA A 193 -15.65 -0.97 0.51
N PHE A 194 -15.84 -1.18 -0.80
CA PHE A 194 -17.18 -1.16 -1.41
C PHE A 194 -18.10 -2.29 -0.95
N ALA A 195 -17.54 -3.44 -0.58
CA ALA A 195 -18.33 -4.56 -0.07
C ALA A 195 -18.85 -4.33 1.35
N GLU A 196 -18.12 -3.56 2.16
CA GLU A 196 -18.42 -3.33 3.58
C GLU A 196 -19.19 -2.03 3.86
N ALA A 197 -19.10 -1.04 2.96
CA ALA A 197 -19.71 0.27 3.16
C ALA A 197 -20.58 0.69 1.96
N ASP A 198 -21.67 1.40 2.25
CA ASP A 198 -22.58 1.98 1.26
C ASP A 198 -22.12 3.38 0.84
N VAL A 199 -21.04 3.45 0.05
CA VAL A 199 -20.52 4.69 -0.57
C VAL A 199 -20.42 4.55 -2.08
N GLU A 200 -20.60 5.63 -2.82
CA GLU A 200 -20.47 5.61 -4.29
C GLU A 200 -19.03 5.78 -4.79
N THR A 201 -18.15 6.30 -3.93
CA THR A 201 -16.76 6.63 -4.28
C THR A 201 -15.79 6.14 -3.21
N VAL A 202 -14.66 5.57 -3.67
CA VAL A 202 -13.48 5.28 -2.84
C VAL A 202 -12.26 5.94 -3.49
N VAL A 203 -11.48 6.69 -2.72
CA VAL A 203 -10.21 7.27 -3.16
C VAL A 203 -9.06 6.45 -2.55
N PRO A 204 -8.28 5.71 -3.34
CA PRO A 204 -7.13 5.02 -2.83
C PRO A 204 -5.97 5.99 -2.62
N ILE A 205 -5.23 5.81 -1.52
CA ILE A 205 -3.97 6.51 -1.28
C ILE A 205 -2.88 5.51 -0.86
N GLY A 206 -1.65 5.82 -1.21
CA GLY A 206 -0.45 5.16 -0.71
C GLY A 206 0.38 6.13 0.14
N LEU A 207 0.87 5.67 1.28
CA LEU A 207 1.71 6.43 2.19
C LEU A 207 3.05 5.73 2.37
N ARG A 208 4.13 6.35 1.92
CA ARG A 208 5.48 5.77 1.99
C ARG A 208 6.43 6.62 2.80
N THR A 209 7.28 5.99 3.60
CA THR A 209 8.36 6.68 4.30
C THR A 209 9.43 7.18 3.33
N VAL A 210 9.87 8.43 3.48
CA VAL A 210 11.12 8.94 2.88
C VAL A 210 12.13 9.12 4.00
N LYS A 211 13.04 8.14 4.13
CA LYS A 211 13.93 7.99 5.29
C LYS A 211 14.63 9.30 5.69
N GLY A 212 14.34 9.78 6.90
CA GLY A 212 14.97 10.99 7.47
C GLY A 212 14.42 12.30 6.92
N VAL A 213 13.39 12.23 6.07
CA VAL A 213 12.73 13.39 5.45
C VAL A 213 11.30 13.49 5.95
N GLY A 214 10.49 12.43 5.82
CA GLY A 214 9.07 12.46 6.16
C GLY A 214 8.26 11.46 5.35
N PHE A 215 7.12 11.89 4.82
CA PHE A 215 6.19 11.03 4.09
C PHE A 215 6.17 11.38 2.61
N TYR A 216 5.97 10.39 1.77
CA TYR A 216 5.56 10.55 0.39
C TYR A 216 4.14 9.99 0.28
N LEU A 217 3.18 10.85 -0.07
CA LEU A 217 1.79 10.46 -0.23
C LEU A 217 1.47 10.43 -1.73
N THR A 218 0.89 9.32 -2.16
CA THR A 218 0.35 9.11 -3.51
C THR A 218 -1.16 9.05 -3.42
N GLU A 219 -1.84 9.88 -4.18
CA GLU A 219 -3.28 9.86 -4.36
C GLU A 219 -3.59 9.27 -5.73
N PHE A 220 -4.38 8.21 -5.75
CA PHE A 220 -4.82 7.56 -6.98
C PHE A 220 -6.17 8.14 -7.44
N GLU A 221 -6.50 7.94 -8.71
CA GLU A 221 -7.81 8.34 -9.24
C GLU A 221 -8.95 7.75 -8.39
N ALA A 222 -9.96 8.57 -8.14
CA ALA A 222 -11.14 8.16 -7.39
C ALA A 222 -11.92 7.10 -8.16
N ILE A 223 -12.26 6.00 -7.48
CA ILE A 223 -12.95 4.86 -8.07
C ILE A 223 -14.43 4.94 -7.72
N LYS A 224 -15.29 4.77 -8.72
CA LYS A 224 -16.74 4.67 -8.53
C LYS A 224 -17.13 3.21 -8.29
N ARG A 225 -18.19 3.00 -7.51
CA ARG A 225 -18.73 1.66 -7.19
C ARG A 225 -18.97 0.81 -8.46
N ALA A 226 -19.51 1.42 -9.51
CA ALA A 226 -19.80 0.76 -10.78
C ALA A 226 -18.55 0.19 -11.48
N ASP A 227 -17.38 0.77 -11.21
CA ASP A 227 -16.11 0.41 -11.87
C ASP A 227 -15.23 -0.49 -10.99
N ALA A 228 -15.54 -0.64 -9.70
CA ALA A 228 -14.73 -1.39 -8.74
C ALA A 228 -14.43 -2.83 -9.17
N SER A 229 -15.40 -3.52 -9.78
CA SER A 229 -15.23 -4.90 -10.26
C SER A 229 -14.35 -5.04 -11.50
N LYS A 230 -14.12 -3.93 -12.22
CA LYS A 230 -13.31 -3.86 -13.45
C LYS A 230 -11.95 -3.18 -13.23
N LEU A 231 -11.66 -2.80 -11.99
CA LEU A 231 -10.42 -2.12 -11.65
C LEU A 231 -9.25 -3.10 -11.74
N GLU A 232 -8.44 -2.96 -12.79
CA GLU A 232 -7.25 -3.80 -13.03
C GLU A 232 -5.94 -3.03 -12.79
N GLU A 233 -5.95 -1.72 -13.00
CA GLU A 233 -4.77 -0.85 -12.87
C GLU A 233 -5.11 0.42 -12.08
N LEU A 234 -4.12 0.98 -11.40
CA LEU A 234 -4.25 2.23 -10.65
C LEU A 234 -3.54 3.36 -11.40
N THR A 235 -4.24 4.49 -11.54
CA THR A 235 -3.68 5.71 -12.10
C THR A 235 -3.28 6.65 -10.97
N LEU A 236 -2.02 7.10 -10.94
CA LEU A 236 -1.57 8.15 -10.01
C LEU A 236 -2.18 9.48 -10.43
N ALA A 237 -2.95 10.11 -9.54
CA ALA A 237 -3.65 11.37 -9.80
C ALA A 237 -2.90 12.58 -9.21
N SER A 238 -2.36 12.44 -7.99
CA SER A 238 -1.53 13.45 -7.32
C SER A 238 -0.51 12.79 -6.42
N ASP A 239 0.58 13.49 -6.11
CA ASP A 239 1.51 13.09 -5.06
C ASP A 239 2.24 14.28 -4.46
N ALA A 240 2.81 14.08 -3.27
CA ALA A 240 3.64 15.09 -2.61
C ALA A 240 4.54 14.48 -1.54
N ILE A 241 5.63 15.18 -1.22
CA ILE A 241 6.49 14.88 -0.08
C ILE A 241 6.15 15.80 1.09
N TYR A 242 5.77 15.22 2.23
CA TYR A 242 5.50 15.93 3.48
C TYR A 242 6.70 15.82 4.40
N LYS A 243 7.52 16.87 4.40
CA LYS A 243 8.80 16.90 5.10
C LYS A 243 8.64 17.29 6.57
N LEU A 244 9.10 16.44 7.48
CA LEU A 244 8.97 16.63 8.91
C LEU A 244 10.01 17.58 9.49
N HIS A 245 9.52 18.57 10.23
CA HIS A 245 10.34 19.57 10.90
C HIS A 245 9.98 19.70 12.39
N PRO A 246 10.87 19.28 13.32
CA PRO A 246 12.12 18.54 13.08
C PRO A 246 11.89 17.10 12.55
N PRO A 247 12.93 16.37 12.12
CA PRO A 247 12.79 14.96 11.73
C PRO A 247 12.24 14.08 12.86
N VAL A 248 11.54 13.00 12.50
CA VAL A 248 11.02 12.00 13.45
C VAL A 248 11.73 10.67 13.18
N LYS A 249 12.36 10.10 14.20
CA LYS A 249 13.10 8.84 14.06
C LYS A 249 12.16 7.72 13.59
N GLY A 250 12.65 6.90 12.67
CA GLY A 250 11.87 5.81 12.08
C GLY A 250 11.03 6.22 10.86
N ILE A 251 11.01 7.51 10.55
CA ILE A 251 10.43 8.12 9.35
C ILE A 251 11.55 8.83 8.57
#